data_AF-A0A4V2NTP2-F1
#
_entry.id   AF-A0A4V2NTP2-F1
#
_cell.length_a   1.000
_cell.length_b   1.000
_cell.length_c   1.000
_cell.angle_alpha   90.00
_cell.angle_beta   90.00
_cell.angle_gamma   90.00
#
_symmetry.space_group_name_H-M   'P 1'
#
loop_
_entity.id
_entity.type
_entity.pdbx_description
1 polymer ?
#
loop_
_entity_poly.entity_id
_entity_poly.type
_entity_poly.pdbx_seq_one_letter_code
_entity_poly.pdbx_strand_id
1 'polypeptide(L)' 'HVGNLYFNRGCTGAIVGYQPFGGFNMSGTDSKAGGPDYIQLHMQAKTTSEMY' A
#
# COMPACT_ATOMS: atom_id res chain seq x y z
N HIS A 1 -9.11 13.07 -7.01
CA HIS A 1 -8.01 12.07 -6.90
C HIS A 1 -8.44 10.95 -5.96
N VAL A 2 -8.11 9.70 -6.28
CA VAL A 2 -8.51 8.50 -5.51
C VAL A 2 -7.34 7.52 -5.42
N GLY A 3 -7.28 6.72 -4.36
CA GLY A 3 -6.23 5.71 -4.18
C GLY A 3 -6.49 4.39 -4.91
N ASN A 4 -7.75 4.10 -5.27
CA ASN A 4 -8.13 2.98 -6.12
C ASN A 4 -9.16 3.45 -7.15
N LEU A 5 -8.85 3.24 -8.43
CA LEU A 5 -9.70 3.64 -9.56
C LEU A 5 -10.14 2.41 -10.34
N TYR A 6 -11.41 2.36 -10.71
CA TYR A 6 -12.01 1.26 -11.45
C TYR A 6 -12.78 1.83 -12.65
N PHE A 7 -12.59 1.22 -13.82
CA PHE A 7 -13.29 1.60 -15.05
C PHE A 7 -14.33 0.55 -15.43
N ASN A 8 -15.55 0.98 -15.78
CA ASN A 8 -16.63 0.12 -16.30
C ASN A 8 -17.01 -1.06 -15.39
N ARG A 9 -16.88 -0.89 -14.07
CA ARG A 9 -17.27 -1.86 -13.03
C ARG A 9 -17.53 -1.16 -11.69
N GLY A 10 -18.08 -1.88 -10.72
CA GLY A 10 -18.19 -1.40 -9.34
C GLY A 10 -16.83 -1.13 -8.68
N CYS A 11 -16.83 -0.26 -7.66
CA CYS A 11 -15.63 0.22 -6.95
C CYS A 11 -15.32 -0.53 -5.64
N THR A 12 -15.97 -1.67 -5.41
CA THR A 12 -15.77 -2.54 -4.24
C THR A 12 -15.06 -3.83 -4.63
N GLY A 13 -14.63 -4.61 -3.63
CA GLY A 13 -14.03 -5.93 -3.85
C GLY A 13 -12.59 -5.87 -4.36
N ALA A 14 -11.76 -5.03 -3.74
CA ALA A 14 -10.33 -5.01 -4.01
C ALA A 14 -9.68 -6.35 -3.64
N ILE A 15 -8.95 -6.97 -4.56
CA ILE A 15 -8.33 -8.29 -4.37
C ILE A 15 -6.87 -8.12 -3.98
N VAL A 16 -6.45 -8.81 -2.91
CA VAL A 16 -5.05 -8.87 -2.44
C VAL A 16 -4.10 -9.25 -3.59
N GLY A 17 -2.98 -8.55 -3.72
CA GLY A 17 -1.99 -8.75 -4.77
C GLY A 17 -2.34 -8.15 -6.14
N TYR A 18 -3.62 -8.02 -6.47
CA TYR A 18 -4.06 -7.43 -7.74
C TYR A 18 -4.35 -5.93 -7.64
N GLN A 19 -4.98 -5.51 -6.54
CA GLN A 19 -5.45 -4.15 -6.31
C GLN A 19 -5.09 -3.72 -4.89
N PRO A 20 -3.83 -3.31 -4.64
CA PRO A 20 -3.43 -2.78 -3.33
C PRO A 20 -4.39 -1.68 -2.89
N PHE A 21 -5.04 -1.88 -1.74
CA PHE A 21 -6.18 -1.07 -1.33
C PHE A 21 -5.79 -0.03 -0.29
N GLY A 22 -6.08 1.24 -0.56
CA GLY A 22 -5.74 2.36 0.33
C GLY A 22 -6.03 3.69 -0.35
N GLY A 23 -6.36 4.71 0.43
CA GLY A 23 -6.82 6.01 -0.07
C GLY A 23 -6.00 7.20 0.41
N PHE A 24 -6.23 8.35 -0.22
CA PHE A 24 -5.59 9.64 0.09
C PHE A 24 -6.49 10.56 0.93
N ASN A 25 -5.97 11.72 1.34
CA ASN A 25 -6.71 12.76 2.09
C ASN A 25 -7.29 12.22 3.40
N MET A 26 -8.55 12.56 3.72
CA MET A 26 -9.23 12.08 4.93
C MET A 26 -9.61 10.59 4.86
N SER A 27 -9.30 9.88 3.78
CA SER A 27 -9.48 8.42 3.71
C SER A 27 -8.36 7.65 4.43
N GLY A 28 -7.28 8.32 4.84
CA GLY A 28 -6.19 7.73 5.62
C GLY A 28 -4.80 8.09 5.09
N THR A 29 -3.81 7.29 5.46
CA THR A 29 -2.38 7.51 5.18
C THR A 29 -1.88 6.81 3.92
N ASP A 30 -2.79 6.39 3.03
CA ASP A 30 -2.48 5.56 1.87
C ASP A 30 -1.75 4.25 2.18
N SER A 31 -2.13 3.60 3.29
CA SER A 31 -1.60 2.28 3.65
C SER A 31 -2.14 1.21 2.69
N LYS A 32 -1.44 0.98 1.56
CA LYS A 32 -1.81 0.07 0.45
C LYS A 32 -1.87 -1.42 0.84
N ALA A 33 -2.91 -1.79 1.59
CA ALA A 33 -3.13 -3.15 2.07
C ALA A 33 -3.19 -4.17 0.94
N GLY A 34 -2.56 -5.33 1.16
CA GLY A 34 -2.45 -6.39 0.16
C GLY A 34 -1.52 -6.07 -1.01
N GLY A 35 -0.79 -4.94 -0.97
CA GLY A 35 0.31 -4.64 -1.88
C GLY A 35 1.69 -4.98 -1.30
N PRO A 36 2.75 -4.89 -2.12
CA PRO A 36 4.11 -5.25 -1.71
C PRO A 36 4.66 -4.38 -0.57
N ASP A 37 4.21 -3.13 -0.48
CA ASP A 37 4.78 -2.15 0.46
C ASP A 37 4.12 -2.17 1.84
N TYR A 38 2.97 -2.84 1.99
CA TYR A 38 2.19 -2.78 3.23
C TYR A 38 2.93 -3.31 4.45
N ILE A 39 3.71 -4.38 4.26
CA ILE A 39 4.48 -4.99 5.35
C ILE A 39 5.62 -4.08 5.79
N GLN A 40 6.20 -3.29 4.89
CA GLN A 40 7.29 -2.37 5.21
C GLN A 40 6.86 -1.27 6.20
N LEU A 41 5.57 -0.91 6.22
CA LEU A 41 5.00 0.03 7.21
C LEU A 41 5.14 -0.47 8.66
N HIS A 42 5.41 -1.76 8.86
CA HIS A 42 5.52 -2.42 10.16
C HIS A 42 6.95 -2.92 10.42
N MET A 43 7.92 -2.53 9.60
CA MET A 43 9.33 -2.90 9.74
C MET A 43 10.19 -1.65 9.95
N GLN A 44 11.34 -1.82 10.61
CA GLN A 44 12.34 -0.77 10.76
C GLN A 44 13.58 -1.13 9.94
N ALA A 45 13.96 -0.26 9.00
CA ALA A 45 15.17 -0.44 8.21
C ALA A 45 16.42 -0.36 9.11
N LYS A 46 17.40 -1.22 8.84
CA LYS A 46 18.69 -1.24 9.52
C LYS A 46 19.81 -1.43 8.49
N THR A 47 20.83 -0.58 8.58
CA THR A 47 22.06 -0.68 7.78
C THR A 47 23.23 -0.95 8.72
N THR A 48 24.18 -1.79 8.31
CA THR A 48 25.38 -2.12 9.10
C THR A 48 26.58 -2.13 8.16
N SER A 49 27.67 -1.49 8.59
CA SER A 49 28.94 -1.41 7.87
C SER A 49 30.07 -1.79 8.81
N GLU A 50 30.99 -2.62 8.34
CA GLU A 50 32.19 -3.02 9.09
C GLU A 50 33.43 -2.47 8.37
N MET A 51 34.35 -1.85 9.13
CA MET A 51 35.69 -1.54 8.63
C MET A 51 36.59 -2.75 8.92
N TYR A 52 37.25 -3.25 7.87
CA TYR A 52 38.35 -4.21 8.00
C TYR A 52 39.60 -3.54 8.55
#